data_AF-A0A917G777-F1
#
_entry.id   AF-A0A917G777-F1
#
_cell.length_a   1.000
_cell.length_b   1.000
_cell.length_c   1.000
_cell.angle_alpha   90.00
_cell.angle_beta   90.00
_cell.angle_gamma   90.00
#
_symmetry.space_group_name_H-M   'P 1'
#
loop_
_entity.id
_entity.type
_entity.pdbx_description
1 polymer ?
#
loop_
_entity_poly.entity_id
_entity_poly.type
_entity_poly.pdbx_seq_one_letter_code
_entity_poly.pdbx_strand_id
1 'polypeptide(L)'
;MTVRPRTPEQSNNTPALDRLVRIMFVNAAIGLVAAVCTWIFHDLILAHQLAGQDPTSPDYATLRDTLSTTLWSRPGPAATIALLFPLFVRRLRSLRRRSYRRVLIIAVLQLVSVGWLTVGADYPLWLRTLYLVQAAAVVATLIAATRPRVRTLFGYQRPARTGNRTAALFLAVATPSIAEVAFGSTPITLSWLIVLWIPVYGGGVVLIRELVVRTGRGWPSVILLAVGYEVVEDGIGLQALTSPHLYDAADWGVRVLGVNVTYWEANAIYHAIFTVVVPIVLTTLVFPRHVHRPYLGERGTAATAVVAVAGVVLLRFTVPPSQDPGYQTPIPFVVGCVIGVALLGLVALRVLPPRTVHRTQRFPVPLPWLYAASFSASVSVLWLTFRSFGSSQPAFTHGAEALVPMVMALVVLSISVAALRYCAASTAWTRRHTLAVVGGALIGHTVAGIGIWSGDTERVALAVIAVVTAVLVYRGDRTMDAPSRSTTRTQPVGQTSQS
;
A
#
# COMPACT_ATOMS: atom_id res chain seq x y z
N MET A 1 43.17 26.29 -6.30
CA MET A 1 41.87 26.05 -5.63
C MET A 1 40.90 27.14 -6.09
N THR A 2 40.23 26.95 -7.22
CA THR A 2 39.41 27.98 -7.87
C THR A 2 37.95 27.85 -7.44
N VAL A 3 37.49 28.78 -6.60
CA VAL A 3 36.09 28.89 -6.19
C VAL A 3 35.29 29.42 -7.37
N ARG A 4 34.49 28.58 -8.02
CA ARG A 4 33.53 29.04 -9.03
C ARG A 4 32.55 30.03 -8.37
N PRO A 5 32.28 31.21 -8.97
CA PRO A 5 31.31 32.15 -8.44
C PRO A 5 29.90 31.54 -8.48
N ARG A 6 29.13 31.73 -7.40
CA ARG A 6 27.74 31.25 -7.29
C ARG A 6 26.84 32.04 -8.24
N THR A 7 26.00 31.36 -8.99
CA THR A 7 25.01 32.01 -9.86
C THR A 7 23.91 32.70 -9.02
N PRO A 8 23.22 33.73 -9.53
CA PRO A 8 22.19 34.49 -8.77
C PRO A 8 21.02 33.63 -8.26
N GLU A 9 20.69 32.50 -8.92
CA GLU A 9 19.70 31.53 -8.42
C GLU A 9 20.17 30.73 -7.18
N GLN A 10 21.49 30.60 -6.97
CA GLN A 10 22.04 29.88 -5.82
C GLN A 10 22.00 30.72 -4.54
N SER A 11 22.04 32.06 -4.62
CA SER A 11 21.93 32.94 -3.44
C SER A 11 20.52 32.94 -2.85
N ASN A 12 19.47 32.90 -3.70
CA ASN A 12 18.06 32.90 -3.28
C ASN A 12 17.55 31.58 -2.68
N ASN A 13 18.27 30.46 -2.84
CA ASN A 13 17.86 29.14 -2.33
C ASN A 13 18.54 28.73 -1.00
N THR A 14 19.47 29.55 -0.48
CA THR A 14 20.11 29.38 0.84
C THR A 14 19.12 29.26 2.02
N PRO A 15 17.97 29.98 2.08
CA PRO A 15 17.10 29.93 3.25
C PRO A 15 16.34 28.62 3.42
N ALA A 16 16.23 27.83 2.34
CA ALA A 16 15.61 26.51 2.37
C ALA A 16 16.57 25.46 2.94
N LEU A 17 17.84 25.52 2.54
CA LEU A 17 18.90 24.65 3.08
C LEU A 17 19.17 24.95 4.55
N ASP A 18 19.23 26.23 4.93
CA ASP A 18 19.47 26.60 6.34
C ASP A 18 18.27 26.26 7.25
N ARG A 19 17.04 26.28 6.73
CA ARG A 19 15.88 25.73 7.46
C ARG A 19 15.99 24.24 7.66
N LEU A 20 16.38 23.47 6.64
CA LEU A 20 16.60 22.04 6.78
C LEU A 20 17.69 21.77 7.85
N VAL A 21 18.82 22.47 7.76
CA VAL A 21 19.92 22.31 8.72
C VAL A 21 19.45 22.61 10.14
N ARG A 22 18.69 23.69 10.37
CA ARG A 22 18.10 24.00 11.69
C ARG A 22 17.19 22.90 12.22
N ILE A 23 16.30 22.35 11.38
CA ILE A 23 15.41 21.26 11.79
C ILE A 23 16.23 20.00 12.13
N MET A 24 17.27 19.69 11.34
CA MET A 24 18.15 18.56 11.64
C MET A 24 18.89 18.77 12.97
N PHE A 25 19.31 20.00 13.30
CA PHE A 25 19.93 20.32 14.59
C PHE A 25 18.97 20.11 15.76
N VAL A 26 17.73 20.59 15.63
CA VAL A 26 16.68 20.37 16.64
C VAL A 26 16.45 18.87 16.85
N ASN A 27 16.33 18.10 15.77
CA ASN A 27 16.20 16.64 15.83
C ASN A 27 17.39 15.97 16.54
N ALA A 28 18.62 16.34 16.20
CA ALA A 28 19.82 15.83 16.86
C ALA A 28 19.89 16.19 18.34
N ALA A 29 19.49 17.41 18.72
CA ALA A 29 19.44 17.86 20.11
C ALA A 29 18.42 17.09 20.93
N ILE A 30 17.19 16.90 20.41
CA ILE A 30 16.16 16.10 21.10
C ILE A 30 16.63 14.66 21.30
N GLY A 31 17.27 14.06 20.28
CA GLY A 31 17.83 12.71 20.39
C GLY A 31 18.94 12.61 21.43
N LEU A 32 19.78 13.64 21.55
CA LEU A 32 20.82 13.71 22.58
C LEU A 32 20.19 13.84 23.99
N VAL A 33 19.16 14.67 24.15
CA VAL A 33 18.44 14.80 25.42
C VAL A 33 17.81 13.46 25.81
N ALA A 34 17.16 12.75 24.89
CA ALA A 34 16.60 11.43 25.16
C ALA A 34 17.65 10.41 25.58
N ALA A 35 18.82 10.42 24.94
CA ALA A 35 19.95 9.58 25.31
C ALA A 35 20.50 9.90 26.71
N VAL A 36 20.67 11.19 27.03
CA VAL A 36 21.14 11.64 28.35
C VAL A 36 20.11 11.30 29.44
N CYS A 37 18.83 11.51 29.20
CA CYS A 37 17.77 11.11 30.13
C CYS A 37 17.75 9.59 30.36
N THR A 38 17.94 8.79 29.30
CA THR A 38 18.02 7.33 29.43
C THR A 38 19.23 6.90 30.27
N TRP A 39 20.34 7.63 30.16
CA TRP A 39 21.54 7.39 30.96
C TRP A 39 21.37 7.79 32.43
N ILE A 40 20.88 9.01 32.69
CA ILE A 40 20.72 9.56 34.05
C ILE A 40 19.65 8.79 34.84
N PHE A 41 18.52 8.49 34.20
CA PHE A 41 17.39 7.81 34.84
C PHE A 41 17.40 6.30 34.60
N HIS A 42 18.56 5.71 34.32
CA HIS A 42 18.71 4.29 34.00
C HIS A 42 17.97 3.39 34.99
N ASP A 43 18.24 3.52 36.30
CA ASP A 43 17.69 2.63 37.31
C ASP A 43 16.18 2.81 37.48
N LEU A 44 15.69 4.04 37.33
CA LEU A 44 14.26 4.36 37.40
C LEU A 44 13.50 3.78 36.20
N ILE A 45 14.10 3.83 35.00
CA ILE A 45 13.53 3.23 33.79
C ILE A 45 13.55 1.71 33.90
N LEU A 46 14.65 1.13 34.37
CA LEU A 46 14.79 -0.31 34.57
C LEU A 46 13.77 -0.83 35.59
N ALA A 47 13.60 -0.13 36.71
CA ALA A 47 12.58 -0.45 37.71
C ALA A 47 11.16 -0.38 37.14
N HIS A 48 10.87 0.60 36.28
CA HIS A 48 9.59 0.71 35.60
C HIS A 48 9.34 -0.45 34.62
N GLN A 49 10.36 -0.86 33.87
CA GLN A 49 10.26 -2.00 32.93
C GLN A 49 10.09 -3.35 33.63
N LEU A 50 10.61 -3.48 34.85
CA LEU A 50 10.48 -4.68 35.68
C LEU A 50 9.21 -4.65 36.55
N ALA A 51 8.45 -3.55 36.56
CA ALA A 51 7.23 -3.43 37.34
C ALA A 51 6.17 -4.41 36.81
N GLY A 52 5.79 -5.39 37.63
CA GLY A 52 4.85 -6.45 37.26
C GLY A 52 5.51 -7.78 36.85
N GLN A 53 6.85 -7.86 36.86
CA GLN A 53 7.59 -9.12 36.67
C GLN A 53 7.87 -9.77 38.03
N ASP A 54 7.74 -11.09 38.13
CA ASP A 54 8.01 -11.85 39.35
C ASP A 54 9.52 -11.89 39.66
N PRO A 55 9.99 -11.29 40.77
CA PRO A 55 11.40 -11.30 41.15
C PRO A 55 11.95 -12.68 41.49
N THR A 56 11.08 -13.64 41.80
CA THR A 56 11.44 -15.02 42.16
C THR A 56 11.56 -15.95 40.94
N SER A 57 11.16 -15.45 39.76
CA SER A 57 11.30 -16.20 38.52
C SER A 57 12.78 -16.47 38.21
N PRO A 58 13.13 -17.71 37.80
CA PRO A 58 14.51 -18.05 37.41
C PRO A 58 15.03 -17.20 36.24
N ASP A 59 14.14 -16.62 35.42
CA ASP A 59 14.51 -15.79 34.27
C ASP A 59 14.67 -14.30 34.61
N TYR A 60 14.32 -13.88 35.83
CA TYR A 60 14.29 -12.46 36.22
C TYR A 60 15.66 -11.80 36.13
N ALA A 61 16.72 -12.50 36.58
CA ALA A 61 18.09 -11.99 36.53
C ALA A 61 18.56 -11.78 35.07
N THR A 62 18.31 -12.76 34.21
CA THR A 62 18.64 -12.70 32.78
C THR A 62 17.88 -11.58 32.07
N LEU A 63 16.58 -11.42 32.38
CA LEU A 63 15.75 -10.34 31.85
C LEU A 63 16.27 -8.97 32.29
N ARG A 64 16.55 -8.79 33.58
CA ARG A 64 17.10 -7.55 34.15
C ARG A 64 18.43 -7.17 33.50
N ASP A 65 19.35 -8.12 33.34
CA ASP A 65 20.65 -7.87 32.72
C ASP A 65 20.51 -7.50 31.23
N THR A 66 19.61 -8.18 30.52
CA THR A 66 19.30 -7.87 29.10
C THR A 66 18.71 -6.46 28.95
N LEU A 67 17.76 -6.08 29.82
CA LEU A 67 17.16 -4.74 29.81
C LEU A 67 18.20 -3.67 30.17
N SER A 68 19.00 -3.90 31.22
CA SER A 68 20.03 -2.95 31.65
C SER A 68 21.10 -2.75 30.57
N THR A 69 21.66 -3.82 30.01
CA THR A 69 22.64 -3.73 28.91
C THR A 69 22.08 -3.00 27.69
N THR A 70 20.81 -3.26 27.36
CA THR A 70 20.11 -2.55 26.28
C THR A 70 20.00 -1.05 26.58
N LEU A 71 19.65 -0.64 27.80
CA LEU A 71 19.58 0.77 28.19
C LEU A 71 20.95 1.46 28.12
N TRP A 72 22.01 0.80 28.60
CA TRP A 72 23.38 1.29 28.57
C TRP A 72 23.97 1.45 27.17
N SER A 73 23.54 0.64 26.20
CA SER A 73 24.05 0.70 24.83
C SER A 73 23.55 1.92 24.03
N ARG A 74 22.43 2.53 24.43
CA ARG A 74 21.71 3.54 23.62
C ARG A 74 22.33 4.94 23.57
N PRO A 75 22.95 5.46 24.64
CA PRO A 75 23.61 6.75 24.60
C PRO A 75 24.77 6.80 23.59
N GLY A 76 25.45 5.67 23.36
CA GLY A 76 26.61 5.56 22.47
C GLY A 76 26.34 6.00 21.03
N PRO A 77 25.37 5.37 20.31
CA PRO A 77 25.01 5.79 18.95
C PRO A 77 24.52 7.23 18.87
N ALA A 78 23.74 7.70 19.84
CA ALA A 78 23.24 9.08 19.86
C ALA A 78 24.38 10.10 20.02
N ALA A 79 25.31 9.87 20.94
CA ALA A 79 26.51 10.69 21.13
C ALA A 79 27.40 10.67 19.88
N THR A 80 27.60 9.51 19.27
CA THR A 80 28.36 9.36 18.02
C THR A 80 27.74 10.18 16.88
N ILE A 81 26.42 10.10 16.72
CA ILE A 81 25.70 10.90 15.70
C ILE A 81 25.85 12.39 15.99
N ALA A 82 25.71 12.82 17.25
CA ALA A 82 25.88 14.21 17.66
C ALA A 82 27.29 14.74 17.34
N LEU A 83 28.34 13.95 17.61
CA LEU A 83 29.74 14.32 17.32
C LEU A 83 30.03 14.39 15.81
N LEU A 84 29.46 13.48 15.01
CA LEU A 84 29.64 13.46 13.55
C LEU A 84 28.74 14.46 12.81
N PHE A 85 27.77 15.06 13.51
CA PHE A 85 26.75 15.93 12.93
C PHE A 85 27.32 17.16 12.19
N PRO A 86 28.33 17.89 12.71
CA PRO A 86 28.93 19.02 12.00
C PRO A 86 29.60 18.62 10.67
N LEU A 87 30.22 17.43 10.62
CA LEU A 87 30.81 16.88 9.39
C LEU A 87 29.74 16.55 8.35
N PHE A 88 28.60 16.04 8.80
CA PHE A 88 27.44 15.79 7.95
C PHE A 88 26.89 17.08 7.33
N VAL A 89 26.75 18.14 8.13
CA VAL A 89 26.28 19.45 7.65
C VAL A 89 27.27 20.06 6.65
N ARG A 90 28.58 20.01 6.92
CA ARG A 90 29.61 20.45 5.97
C ARG A 90 29.52 19.70 4.64
N ARG A 91 29.35 18.37 4.68
CA ARG A 91 29.16 17.54 3.48
C ARG A 91 27.83 17.81 2.77
N LEU A 92 26.75 18.14 3.48
CA LEU A 92 25.47 18.51 2.89
C LEU A 92 25.56 19.86 2.16
N ARG A 93 26.25 20.83 2.76
CA ARG A 93 26.52 22.16 2.15
C ARG A 93 27.41 22.10 0.90
N SER A 94 28.10 20.99 0.67
CA SER A 94 28.83 20.74 -0.60
C SER A 94 27.92 20.45 -1.80
N LEU A 95 26.59 20.43 -1.63
CA LEU A 95 25.57 20.19 -2.66
C LEU A 95 25.73 18.88 -3.44
N ARG A 96 26.49 17.91 -2.89
CA ARG A 96 26.66 16.58 -3.49
C ARG A 96 25.40 15.73 -3.30
N ARG A 97 24.92 15.12 -4.40
CA ARG A 97 23.77 14.19 -4.40
C ARG A 97 23.91 13.04 -3.41
N ARG A 98 25.12 12.51 -3.23
CA ARG A 98 25.41 11.43 -2.26
C ARG A 98 25.16 11.88 -0.81
N SER A 99 25.52 13.11 -0.45
CA SER A 99 25.28 13.65 0.89
C SER A 99 23.79 13.80 1.18
N TYR A 100 23.04 14.31 0.19
CA TYR A 100 21.58 14.42 0.29
C TYR A 100 20.88 13.06 0.49
N ARG A 101 21.28 12.04 -0.29
CA ARG A 101 20.74 10.68 -0.12
C ARG A 101 21.03 10.10 1.26
N ARG A 102 22.23 10.32 1.81
CA ARG A 102 22.59 9.86 3.16
C ARG A 102 21.71 10.50 4.23
N VAL A 103 21.35 11.78 4.09
CA VAL A 103 20.43 12.45 5.03
C VAL A 103 19.06 11.78 5.02
N LEU A 104 18.51 11.45 3.83
CA LEU A 104 17.23 10.74 3.75
C LEU A 104 17.30 9.34 4.35
N ILE A 105 18.37 8.57 4.05
CA ILE A 105 18.55 7.21 4.60
C ILE A 105 18.64 7.26 6.12
N ILE A 106 19.46 8.16 6.68
CA ILE A 106 19.62 8.30 8.13
C ILE A 106 18.31 8.72 8.79
N ALA A 107 17.58 9.67 8.20
CA ALA A 107 16.30 10.09 8.75
C ALA A 107 15.25 8.96 8.73
N VAL A 108 15.23 8.10 7.71
CA VAL A 108 14.35 6.92 7.68
C VAL A 108 14.77 5.91 8.75
N LEU A 109 16.06 5.58 8.85
CA LEU A 109 16.57 4.66 9.89
C LEU A 109 16.28 5.18 11.30
N GLN A 110 16.44 6.49 11.50
CA GLN A 110 16.13 7.15 12.77
C GLN A 110 14.63 7.11 13.08
N LEU A 111 13.76 7.29 12.07
CA LEU A 111 12.31 7.20 12.27
C LEU A 111 11.89 5.80 12.70
N VAL A 112 12.46 4.76 12.08
CA VAL A 112 12.20 3.35 12.45
C VAL A 112 12.68 3.09 13.88
N SER A 113 13.91 3.51 14.20
CA SER A 113 14.48 3.34 15.54
C SER A 113 13.65 4.04 16.61
N VAL A 114 13.28 5.31 16.42
CA VAL A 114 12.48 6.05 17.39
C VAL A 114 11.05 5.52 17.48
N GLY A 115 10.47 5.07 16.35
CA GLY A 115 9.16 4.41 16.33
C GLY A 115 9.14 3.15 17.19
N TRP A 116 10.16 2.29 17.05
CA TRP A 116 10.34 1.12 17.91
C TRP A 116 10.46 1.51 19.39
N LEU A 117 11.25 2.54 19.72
CA LEU A 117 11.40 3.02 21.09
C LEU A 117 10.11 3.59 21.69
N THR A 118 9.21 4.09 20.85
CA THR A 118 7.96 4.69 21.31
C THR A 118 6.91 3.62 21.63
N VAL A 119 6.83 2.57 20.80
CA VAL A 119 5.74 1.58 20.83
C VAL A 119 6.18 0.23 21.38
N GLY A 120 7.39 -0.22 21.07
CA GLY A 120 7.86 -1.58 21.36
C GLY A 120 8.51 -1.77 22.74
N ALA A 121 8.59 -0.73 23.55
CA ALA A 121 9.23 -0.81 24.86
C ALA A 121 8.39 -0.13 25.95
N ASP A 122 8.35 -0.75 27.14
CA ASP A 122 7.67 -0.21 28.33
C ASP A 122 8.47 0.90 28.99
N TYR A 123 8.46 2.07 28.37
CA TYR A 123 9.03 3.28 28.94
C TYR A 123 8.01 4.06 29.75
N PRO A 124 8.48 4.76 30.81
CA PRO A 124 7.68 5.77 31.49
C PRO A 124 7.07 6.77 30.50
N LEU A 125 5.87 7.26 30.80
CA LEU A 125 5.11 8.16 29.92
C LEU A 125 5.89 9.41 29.50
N TRP A 126 6.70 9.98 30.40
CA TRP A 126 7.54 11.15 30.10
C TRP A 126 8.60 10.84 29.03
N LEU A 127 9.19 9.64 29.06
CA LEU A 127 10.22 9.23 28.12
C LEU A 127 9.61 8.84 26.77
N ARG A 128 8.45 8.17 26.77
CA ARG A 128 7.65 7.94 25.56
C ARG A 128 7.28 9.25 24.86
N THR A 129 6.87 10.25 25.63
CA THR A 129 6.55 11.59 25.11
C THR A 129 7.77 12.24 24.45
N LEU A 130 8.96 12.09 25.05
CA LEU A 130 10.20 12.59 24.48
C LEU A 130 10.55 11.89 23.16
N TYR A 131 10.37 10.57 23.06
CA TYR A 131 10.54 9.83 21.80
C TYR A 131 9.50 10.22 20.73
N LEU A 132 8.25 10.49 21.12
CA LEU A 132 7.23 11.02 20.20
C LEU A 132 7.63 12.38 19.63
N VAL A 133 8.14 13.28 20.48
CA VAL A 133 8.66 14.59 20.05
C VAL A 133 9.85 14.41 19.11
N GLN A 134 10.74 13.45 19.39
CA GLN A 134 11.84 13.10 18.50
C GLN A 134 11.34 12.58 17.16
N ALA A 135 10.35 11.68 17.14
CA ALA A 135 9.75 11.16 15.92
C ALA A 135 9.16 12.28 15.06
N ALA A 136 8.46 13.24 15.69
CA ALA A 136 7.94 14.43 15.01
C ALA A 136 9.07 15.28 14.39
N ALA A 137 10.21 15.44 15.08
CA ALA A 137 11.37 16.16 14.55
C ALA A 137 12.05 15.43 13.37
N VAL A 138 12.09 14.10 13.39
CA VAL A 138 12.56 13.27 12.27
C VAL A 138 11.62 13.42 11.07
N VAL A 139 10.30 13.36 11.28
CA VAL A 139 9.30 13.59 10.23
C VAL A 139 9.44 15.00 9.65
N ALA A 140 9.61 16.02 10.49
CA ALA A 140 9.86 17.38 10.05
C ALA A 140 11.14 17.48 9.20
N THR A 141 12.20 16.74 9.56
CA THR A 141 13.43 16.64 8.78
C THR A 141 13.18 16.03 7.40
N LEU A 142 12.43 14.91 7.32
CA LEU A 142 12.07 14.27 6.06
C LEU A 142 11.22 15.19 5.18
N ILE A 143 10.22 15.86 5.76
CA ILE A 143 9.37 16.82 5.04
C ILE A 143 10.23 17.98 4.51
N ALA A 144 11.12 18.55 5.33
CA ALA A 144 11.99 19.64 4.93
C ALA A 144 12.97 19.22 3.83
N ALA A 145 13.59 18.04 3.95
CA ALA A 145 14.54 17.49 2.99
C ALA A 145 13.89 17.15 1.65
N THR A 146 12.61 16.76 1.66
CA THR A 146 11.86 16.44 0.45
C THR A 146 11.22 17.67 -0.21
N ARG A 147 11.34 18.88 0.36
CA ARG A 147 10.83 20.10 -0.28
C ARG A 147 11.53 20.33 -1.64
N PRO A 148 10.79 20.60 -2.72
CA PRO A 148 11.28 20.99 -4.03
C PRO A 148 12.41 22.01 -3.99
N ARG A 149 12.31 23.07 -3.18
CA ARG A 149 13.36 24.09 -3.05
C ARG A 149 14.70 23.50 -2.58
N VAL A 150 14.67 22.50 -1.71
CA VAL A 150 15.87 21.79 -1.24
C VAL A 150 16.31 20.78 -2.30
N ARG A 151 15.39 20.03 -2.90
CA ARG A 151 15.70 19.00 -3.90
C ARG A 151 16.33 19.57 -5.18
N THR A 152 15.88 20.73 -5.63
CA THR A 152 16.46 21.42 -6.80
C THR A 152 17.90 21.83 -6.57
N LEU A 153 18.29 22.17 -5.32
CA LEU A 153 19.69 22.46 -4.98
C LEU A 153 20.63 21.28 -5.23
N PHE A 154 20.12 20.05 -5.15
CA PHE A 154 20.88 18.82 -5.41
C PHE A 154 20.66 18.30 -6.84
N GLY A 155 20.11 19.14 -7.74
CA GLY A 155 19.91 18.82 -9.15
C GLY A 155 18.77 17.84 -9.40
N TYR A 156 17.76 17.78 -8.52
CA TYR A 156 16.50 17.10 -8.81
C TYR A 156 15.51 18.11 -9.40
N GLN A 157 15.12 17.92 -10.66
CA GLN A 157 14.19 18.81 -11.36
C GLN A 157 12.81 18.82 -10.68
N ARG A 158 12.15 19.99 -10.73
CA ARG A 158 10.76 20.15 -10.29
C ARG A 158 9.88 19.32 -11.23
N PRO A 159 9.11 18.33 -10.75
CA PRO A 159 8.19 17.62 -11.63
C PRO A 159 7.16 18.61 -12.19
N ALA A 160 6.89 18.52 -13.49
CA ALA A 160 5.79 19.24 -14.10
C ALA A 160 4.49 18.94 -13.32
N ARG A 161 3.67 19.97 -13.09
CA ARG A 161 2.33 19.84 -12.50
C ARG A 161 1.40 19.19 -13.52
N THR A 162 1.55 17.90 -13.75
CA THR A 162 0.65 17.09 -14.57
C THR A 162 0.14 15.96 -13.69
N GLY A 163 -0.87 16.26 -12.88
CA GLY A 163 -1.51 15.29 -12.00
C GLY A 163 -3.02 15.54 -11.95
N ASN A 164 -3.80 14.48 -11.91
CA ASN A 164 -5.25 14.53 -11.77
C ASN A 164 -5.63 14.02 -10.38
N ARG A 165 -5.82 14.95 -9.44
CA ARG A 165 -6.21 14.63 -8.06
C ARG A 165 -7.56 13.93 -7.99
N THR A 166 -8.48 14.25 -8.91
CA THR A 166 -9.78 13.59 -8.99
C THR A 166 -9.62 12.11 -9.35
N ALA A 167 -8.71 11.75 -10.26
CA ALA A 167 -8.42 10.35 -10.56
C ALA A 167 -7.79 9.61 -9.37
N ALA A 168 -6.89 10.27 -8.62
CA ALA A 168 -6.33 9.70 -7.40
C ALA A 168 -7.40 9.50 -6.31
N LEU A 169 -8.29 10.47 -6.11
CA LEU A 169 -9.38 10.39 -5.14
C LEU A 169 -10.41 9.33 -5.54
N PHE A 170 -10.77 9.27 -6.82
CA PHE A 170 -11.64 8.23 -7.34
C PHE A 170 -11.07 6.84 -7.06
N LEU A 171 -9.78 6.62 -7.37
CA LEU A 171 -9.11 5.34 -7.07
C LEU A 171 -9.11 5.07 -5.56
N ALA A 172 -8.79 6.07 -4.74
CA ALA A 172 -8.71 5.93 -3.29
C ALA A 172 -10.05 5.55 -2.65
N VAL A 173 -11.18 6.05 -3.18
CA VAL A 173 -12.52 5.74 -2.68
C VAL A 173 -13.05 4.45 -3.29
N ALA A 174 -12.89 4.25 -4.60
CA ALA A 174 -13.37 3.06 -5.29
C ALA A 174 -12.74 1.77 -4.75
N THR A 175 -11.49 1.85 -4.29
CA THR A 175 -10.75 0.69 -3.77
C THR A 175 -11.48 0.02 -2.58
N PRO A 176 -11.65 0.68 -1.40
CA PRO A 176 -12.36 0.06 -0.28
C PRO A 176 -13.86 -0.17 -0.60
N SER A 177 -14.50 0.65 -1.44
CA SER A 177 -15.88 0.38 -1.83
C SER A 177 -16.04 -0.96 -2.57
N ILE A 178 -15.07 -1.30 -3.43
CA ILE A 178 -15.05 -2.58 -4.14
C ILE A 178 -14.63 -3.70 -3.19
N ALA A 179 -13.51 -3.51 -2.47
CA ALA A 179 -12.90 -4.55 -1.63
C ALA A 179 -13.68 -4.87 -0.34
N GLU A 180 -14.53 -3.97 0.14
CA GLU A 180 -15.26 -4.20 1.40
C GLU A 180 -16.76 -4.27 1.18
N VAL A 181 -17.33 -3.18 0.64
CA VAL A 181 -18.80 -3.05 0.55
C VAL A 181 -19.37 -3.93 -0.55
N ALA A 182 -18.77 -3.91 -1.74
CA ALA A 182 -19.23 -4.72 -2.86
C ALA A 182 -18.89 -6.21 -2.73
N PHE A 183 -18.04 -6.58 -1.77
CA PHE A 183 -17.75 -7.97 -1.41
C PHE A 183 -18.65 -8.46 -0.28
N GLY A 184 -19.00 -7.56 0.65
CA GLY A 184 -19.85 -7.84 1.80
C GLY A 184 -19.10 -8.16 3.09
N SER A 185 -17.78 -8.03 3.11
CA SER A 185 -16.96 -8.22 4.33
C SER A 185 -17.23 -7.17 5.40
N THR A 186 -17.59 -5.96 4.97
CA THR A 186 -18.10 -4.92 5.87
C THR A 186 -19.64 -4.92 5.83
N PRO A 187 -20.33 -5.16 6.96
CA PRO A 187 -21.79 -5.08 7.04
C PRO A 187 -22.33 -3.74 6.51
N ILE A 188 -23.48 -3.76 5.85
CA ILE A 188 -24.00 -2.55 5.18
C ILE A 188 -24.28 -1.40 6.17
N THR A 189 -24.68 -1.73 7.40
CA THR A 189 -24.89 -0.79 8.51
C THR A 189 -23.59 -0.11 8.96
N LEU A 190 -22.44 -0.75 8.71
CA LEU A 190 -21.10 -0.25 9.01
C LEU A 190 -20.35 0.23 7.77
N SER A 191 -21.03 0.34 6.62
CA SER A 191 -20.40 0.77 5.35
C SER A 191 -19.74 2.15 5.43
N TRP A 192 -20.13 3.01 6.38
CA TRP A 192 -19.47 4.29 6.63
C TRP A 192 -18.00 4.13 7.09
N LEU A 193 -17.61 2.96 7.62
CA LEU A 193 -16.22 2.63 7.97
C LEU A 193 -15.29 2.63 6.76
N ILE A 194 -15.80 2.62 5.52
CA ILE A 194 -14.96 2.80 4.32
C ILE A 194 -14.08 4.04 4.41
N VAL A 195 -14.53 5.11 5.10
CA VAL A 195 -13.74 6.32 5.30
C VAL A 195 -12.49 6.03 6.14
N LEU A 196 -12.62 5.14 7.12
CA LEU A 196 -11.53 4.64 7.95
C LEU A 196 -10.58 3.72 7.17
N TRP A 197 -11.10 3.02 6.15
CA TRP A 197 -10.35 2.11 5.28
C TRP A 197 -9.63 2.81 4.11
N ILE A 198 -10.05 4.01 3.70
CA ILE A 198 -9.39 4.80 2.63
C ILE A 198 -7.86 4.93 2.84
N PRO A 199 -7.32 5.19 4.04
CA PRO A 199 -5.88 5.27 4.25
C PRO A 199 -5.12 4.00 3.86
N VAL A 200 -5.57 2.82 4.30
CA VAL A 200 -4.87 1.54 4.02
C VAL A 200 -5.14 1.09 2.59
N TYR A 201 -6.41 0.92 2.21
CA TYR A 201 -6.82 0.48 0.89
C TYR A 201 -6.51 1.53 -0.18
N GLY A 202 -7.18 2.68 -0.09
CA GLY A 202 -7.06 3.74 -1.08
C GLY A 202 -5.64 4.30 -1.18
N GLY A 203 -4.99 4.54 -0.04
CA GLY A 203 -3.60 5.00 0.03
C GLY A 203 -2.64 3.98 -0.57
N GLY A 204 -2.76 2.70 -0.19
CA GLY A 204 -1.94 1.61 -0.70
C GLY A 204 -2.03 1.47 -2.22
N VAL A 205 -3.25 1.41 -2.77
CA VAL A 205 -3.47 1.20 -4.21
C VAL A 205 -3.06 2.41 -5.04
N VAL A 206 -3.32 3.63 -4.57
CA VAL A 206 -2.80 4.85 -5.22
C VAL A 206 -1.26 4.84 -5.22
N LEU A 207 -0.62 4.44 -4.13
CA LEU A 207 0.83 4.35 -4.04
C LEU A 207 1.40 3.33 -5.04
N ILE A 208 0.88 2.11 -5.07
CA ILE A 208 1.28 1.06 -6.02
C ILE A 208 1.22 1.60 -7.45
N ARG A 209 0.08 2.18 -7.82
CA ARG A 209 -0.16 2.73 -9.14
C ARG A 209 0.84 3.84 -9.49
N GLU A 210 1.09 4.76 -8.55
CA GLU A 210 2.05 5.85 -8.75
C GLU A 210 3.48 5.34 -8.93
N LEU A 211 3.92 4.35 -8.14
CA LEU A 211 5.25 3.76 -8.23
C LEU A 211 5.47 3.06 -9.57
N VAL A 212 4.51 2.24 -10.01
CA VAL A 212 4.57 1.51 -11.29
C VAL A 212 4.61 2.47 -12.48
N VAL A 213 3.75 3.49 -12.49
CA VAL A 213 3.70 4.46 -13.59
C VAL A 213 4.98 5.29 -13.66
N ARG A 214 5.52 5.74 -12.52
CA ARG A 214 6.77 6.52 -12.47
C ARG A 214 8.01 5.71 -12.88
N THR A 215 7.98 4.40 -12.69
CA THR A 215 9.09 3.51 -13.05
C THR A 215 8.93 2.91 -14.45
N GLY A 216 7.86 3.28 -15.18
CA GLY A 216 7.58 2.80 -16.54
C GLY A 216 7.25 1.30 -16.59
N ARG A 217 6.84 0.71 -15.47
CA ARG A 217 6.62 -0.74 -15.34
C ARG A 217 5.20 -1.15 -15.74
N GLY A 218 5.01 -2.45 -15.99
CA GLY A 218 3.77 -3.05 -16.47
C GLY A 218 2.94 -3.76 -15.41
N TRP A 219 1.94 -4.52 -15.88
CA TRP A 219 1.05 -5.31 -15.05
C TRP A 219 1.75 -6.33 -14.15
N PRO A 220 2.85 -7.01 -14.55
CA PRO A 220 3.58 -7.89 -13.65
C PRO A 220 4.03 -7.18 -12.36
N SER A 221 4.46 -5.92 -12.46
CA SER A 221 4.85 -5.12 -11.29
C SER A 221 3.66 -4.70 -10.44
N VAL A 222 2.48 -4.47 -11.05
CA VAL A 222 1.24 -4.20 -10.28
C VAL A 222 0.86 -5.42 -9.47
N ILE A 223 0.82 -6.60 -10.10
CA ILE A 223 0.45 -7.86 -9.44
C ILE A 223 1.44 -8.19 -8.32
N LEU A 224 2.75 -8.07 -8.57
CA LEU A 224 3.75 -8.37 -7.56
C LEU A 224 3.69 -7.42 -6.36
N LEU A 225 3.41 -6.13 -6.60
CA LEU A 225 3.17 -5.17 -5.52
C LEU A 225 1.83 -5.38 -4.82
N ALA A 226 0.85 -5.98 -5.49
CA ALA A 226 -0.43 -6.33 -4.88
C ALA A 226 -0.29 -7.50 -3.89
N VAL A 227 0.53 -8.50 -4.23
CA VAL A 227 0.94 -9.55 -3.27
C VAL A 227 1.70 -8.93 -2.10
N GLY A 228 2.61 -7.98 -2.37
CA GLY A 228 3.27 -7.23 -1.29
C GLY A 228 2.31 -6.40 -0.44
N TYR A 229 1.23 -5.89 -1.02
CA TYR A 229 0.18 -5.16 -0.29
C TYR A 229 -0.58 -6.09 0.65
N GLU A 230 -0.96 -7.29 0.20
CA GLU A 230 -1.59 -8.29 1.06
C GLU A 230 -0.68 -8.68 2.23
N VAL A 231 0.62 -8.91 1.99
CA VAL A 231 1.57 -9.20 3.09
C VAL A 231 1.67 -8.05 4.09
N VAL A 232 1.53 -6.79 3.64
CA VAL A 232 1.48 -5.62 4.53
C VAL A 232 0.18 -5.59 5.33
N GLU A 233 -0.95 -5.85 4.68
CA GLU A 233 -2.26 -5.82 5.30
C GLU A 233 -2.44 -6.96 6.30
N ASP A 234 -2.35 -8.21 5.85
CA ASP A 234 -2.66 -9.39 6.65
C ASP A 234 -1.47 -9.87 7.47
N GLY A 235 -0.25 -9.72 6.94
CA GLY A 235 0.97 -10.15 7.65
C GLY A 235 1.42 -9.17 8.73
N ILE A 236 1.30 -7.86 8.50
CA ILE A 236 1.80 -6.83 9.42
C ILE A 236 0.66 -6.09 10.13
N GLY A 237 -0.34 -5.62 9.39
CA GLY A 237 -1.46 -4.84 9.93
C GLY A 237 -2.36 -5.69 10.83
N LEU A 238 -3.03 -6.68 10.22
CA LEU A 238 -3.94 -7.58 10.91
C LEU A 238 -3.23 -8.67 11.72
N GLN A 239 -2.02 -9.07 11.28
CA GLN A 239 -1.32 -10.23 11.86
C GLN A 239 -2.10 -11.56 11.70
N ALA A 240 -3.00 -11.60 10.72
CA ALA A 240 -3.91 -12.69 10.41
C ALA A 240 -3.18 -13.99 10.07
N LEU A 241 -2.07 -13.89 9.31
CA LEU A 241 -1.41 -15.06 8.72
C LEU A 241 -0.89 -16.08 9.74
N THR A 242 -0.62 -15.63 10.97
CA THR A 242 -0.13 -16.49 12.06
C THR A 242 -1.15 -16.61 13.20
N SER A 243 -2.18 -15.77 13.22
CA SER A 243 -3.18 -15.75 14.28
C SER A 243 -3.93 -17.08 14.38
N PRO A 244 -4.19 -17.59 15.59
CA PRO A 244 -5.00 -18.78 15.81
C PRO A 244 -6.51 -18.51 15.82
N HIS A 245 -6.97 -17.26 15.89
CA HIS A 245 -8.38 -16.95 16.10
C HIS A 245 -8.95 -15.87 15.16
N LEU A 246 -8.09 -15.09 14.49
CA LEU A 246 -8.57 -13.99 13.65
C LEU A 246 -9.49 -14.53 12.54
N TYR A 247 -10.72 -14.06 12.53
CA TYR A 247 -11.79 -14.43 11.59
C TYR A 247 -12.17 -15.92 11.55
N ASP A 248 -11.83 -16.68 12.61
CA ASP A 248 -11.89 -18.15 12.61
C ASP A 248 -11.16 -18.75 11.40
N ALA A 249 -10.21 -18.00 10.83
CA ALA A 249 -9.50 -18.38 9.62
C ALA A 249 -8.54 -19.53 9.88
N ALA A 250 -8.15 -19.73 11.13
CA ALA A 250 -7.15 -20.69 11.54
C ALA A 250 -7.44 -22.12 11.10
N ASP A 251 -8.72 -22.46 10.98
CA ASP A 251 -9.20 -23.79 10.60
C ASP A 251 -9.46 -23.93 9.10
N TRP A 252 -9.23 -22.90 8.29
CA TRP A 252 -9.53 -22.93 6.85
C TRP A 252 -8.69 -23.93 6.05
N GLY A 253 -7.56 -24.38 6.60
CA GLY A 253 -6.73 -25.38 5.92
C GLY A 253 -5.34 -25.52 6.51
N VAL A 254 -4.35 -25.70 5.63
CA VAL A 254 -3.00 -26.10 6.02
C VAL A 254 -2.20 -24.93 6.58
N ARG A 255 -1.41 -25.21 7.62
CA ARG A 255 -0.39 -24.30 8.12
C ARG A 255 1.02 -24.80 7.80
N VAL A 256 1.86 -23.92 7.29
CA VAL A 256 3.28 -24.18 7.01
C VAL A 256 4.10 -23.24 7.87
N LEU A 257 4.93 -23.79 8.78
CA LEU A 257 5.73 -22.99 9.73
C LEU A 257 4.90 -22.00 10.55
N GLY A 258 3.67 -22.38 10.92
CA GLY A 258 2.72 -21.53 11.67
C GLY A 258 1.90 -20.57 10.80
N VAL A 259 2.22 -20.44 9.51
CA VAL A 259 1.53 -19.57 8.56
C VAL A 259 0.36 -20.30 7.91
N ASN A 260 -0.84 -19.72 7.97
CA ASN A 260 -2.02 -20.26 7.29
C ASN A 260 -1.95 -19.97 5.79
N VAL A 261 -1.49 -20.96 5.01
CA VAL A 261 -1.26 -20.78 3.57
C VAL A 261 -2.56 -20.76 2.78
N THR A 262 -3.60 -21.44 3.26
CA THR A 262 -4.92 -21.45 2.62
C THR A 262 -5.60 -20.08 2.73
N TYR A 263 -5.60 -19.49 3.92
CA TYR A 263 -6.09 -18.13 4.14
C TYR A 263 -5.24 -17.10 3.37
N TRP A 264 -3.92 -17.26 3.39
CA TRP A 264 -3.01 -16.39 2.65
C TRP A 264 -3.30 -16.41 1.14
N GLU A 265 -3.45 -17.58 0.54
CA GLU A 265 -3.74 -17.71 -0.89
C GLU A 265 -5.06 -17.05 -1.28
N ALA A 266 -6.13 -17.30 -0.50
CA ALA A 266 -7.44 -16.71 -0.73
C ALA A 266 -7.37 -15.18 -0.75
N ASN A 267 -6.73 -14.58 0.27
CA ASN A 267 -6.61 -13.13 0.39
C ASN A 267 -5.61 -12.54 -0.60
N ALA A 268 -4.51 -13.23 -0.91
CA ALA A 268 -3.54 -12.77 -1.91
C ALA A 268 -4.16 -12.68 -3.30
N ILE A 269 -4.93 -13.69 -3.72
CA ILE A 269 -5.66 -13.66 -4.98
C ILE A 269 -6.74 -12.55 -4.95
N TYR A 270 -7.51 -12.49 -3.87
CA TYR A 270 -8.57 -11.52 -3.69
C TYR A 270 -8.07 -10.07 -3.76
N HIS A 271 -7.09 -9.70 -2.93
CA HIS A 271 -6.53 -8.36 -2.90
C HIS A 271 -5.81 -8.02 -4.21
N ALA A 272 -5.08 -8.98 -4.81
CA ALA A 272 -4.44 -8.73 -6.09
C ALA A 272 -5.44 -8.31 -7.18
N ILE A 273 -6.58 -9.01 -7.28
CA ILE A 273 -7.56 -8.77 -8.33
C ILE A 273 -8.51 -7.64 -7.97
N PHE A 274 -9.24 -7.77 -6.85
CA PHE A 274 -10.39 -6.92 -6.53
C PHE A 274 -10.02 -5.69 -5.71
N THR A 275 -8.94 -5.75 -4.93
CA THR A 275 -8.41 -4.56 -4.25
C THR A 275 -7.50 -3.74 -5.17
N VAL A 276 -6.60 -4.37 -5.93
CA VAL A 276 -5.59 -3.61 -6.68
C VAL A 276 -5.93 -3.48 -8.17
N VAL A 277 -6.02 -4.60 -8.90
CA VAL A 277 -6.10 -4.56 -10.37
C VAL A 277 -7.41 -3.92 -10.86
N VAL A 278 -8.55 -4.38 -10.36
CA VAL A 278 -9.88 -3.93 -10.79
C VAL A 278 -10.07 -2.43 -10.57
N PRO A 279 -9.82 -1.85 -9.37
CA PRO A 279 -9.95 -0.40 -9.16
C PRO A 279 -8.99 0.42 -10.03
N ILE A 280 -7.76 -0.05 -10.24
CA ILE A 280 -6.81 0.61 -11.16
C ILE A 280 -7.37 0.62 -12.58
N VAL A 281 -7.81 -0.52 -13.11
CA VAL A 281 -8.36 -0.60 -14.48
C VAL A 281 -9.60 0.26 -14.61
N LEU A 282 -10.53 0.21 -13.65
CA LEU A 282 -11.73 1.04 -13.64
C LEU A 282 -11.39 2.53 -13.70
N THR A 283 -10.40 2.97 -12.91
CA THR A 283 -9.90 4.35 -12.94
C THR A 283 -9.33 4.70 -14.32
N THR A 284 -8.67 3.77 -15.01
CA THR A 284 -8.17 4.02 -16.37
C THR A 284 -9.28 4.16 -17.41
N LEU A 285 -10.42 3.48 -17.23
CA LEU A 285 -11.59 3.61 -18.09
C LEU A 285 -12.28 4.96 -17.91
N VAL A 286 -12.39 5.43 -16.66
CA VAL A 286 -12.99 6.74 -16.33
C VAL A 286 -12.08 7.91 -16.71
N PHE A 287 -10.76 7.77 -16.52
CA PHE A 287 -9.77 8.82 -16.78
C PHE A 287 -8.73 8.42 -17.84
N PRO A 288 -9.13 8.21 -19.11
CA PRO A 288 -8.26 7.65 -20.15
C PRO A 288 -7.04 8.53 -20.47
N ARG A 289 -7.16 9.87 -20.32
CA ARG A 289 -6.04 10.80 -20.54
C ARG A 289 -4.88 10.62 -19.56
N HIS A 290 -5.10 9.90 -18.45
CA HIS A 290 -4.13 9.73 -17.38
C HIS A 290 -3.65 8.29 -17.19
N VAL A 291 -3.98 7.35 -18.10
CA VAL A 291 -3.61 5.92 -17.97
C VAL A 291 -2.12 5.73 -17.67
N HIS A 292 -1.24 6.42 -18.40
CA HIS A 292 0.23 6.30 -18.27
C HIS A 292 0.89 7.53 -17.63
N ARG A 293 0.11 8.40 -16.98
CA ARG A 293 0.62 9.62 -16.35
C ARG A 293 0.40 9.54 -14.83
N PRO A 294 1.37 9.96 -14.00
CA PRO A 294 1.16 10.09 -12.57
C PRO A 294 -0.09 10.94 -12.27
N TYR A 295 -0.91 10.51 -11.32
CA TYR A 295 -2.06 11.28 -10.83
C TYR A 295 -1.62 12.36 -9.84
N LEU A 296 -0.54 12.11 -9.11
CA LEU A 296 -0.02 13.00 -8.08
C LEU A 296 1.34 13.56 -8.50
N GLY A 297 1.77 14.64 -7.85
CA GLY A 297 3.18 15.03 -7.85
C GLY A 297 3.96 14.20 -6.83
N GLU A 298 5.29 14.29 -6.82
CA GLU A 298 6.12 13.52 -5.87
C GLU A 298 5.75 13.78 -4.40
N ARG A 299 5.38 15.02 -4.05
CA ARG A 299 4.87 15.35 -2.70
C ARG A 299 3.56 14.64 -2.39
N GLY A 300 2.68 14.54 -3.38
CA GLY A 300 1.40 13.84 -3.23
C GLY A 300 1.65 12.34 -3.05
N THR A 301 2.53 11.74 -3.86
CA THR A 301 2.93 10.34 -3.68
C THR A 301 3.58 10.08 -2.32
N ALA A 302 4.46 10.97 -1.84
CA ALA A 302 5.05 10.84 -0.51
C ALA A 302 4.00 10.96 0.60
N ALA A 303 3.05 11.90 0.48
CA ALA A 303 1.94 12.03 1.40
C ALA A 303 1.06 10.76 1.38
N THR A 304 0.75 10.22 0.21
CA THR A 304 0.02 8.96 0.06
C THR A 304 0.76 7.79 0.72
N ALA A 305 2.09 7.72 0.61
CA ALA A 305 2.88 6.70 1.29
C ALA A 305 2.78 6.81 2.81
N VAL A 306 2.85 8.03 3.36
CA VAL A 306 2.65 8.27 4.80
C VAL A 306 1.23 7.88 5.21
N VAL A 307 0.21 8.24 4.42
CA VAL A 307 -1.19 7.87 4.67
C VAL A 307 -1.39 6.35 4.63
N ALA A 308 -0.76 5.65 3.69
CA ALA A 308 -0.83 4.18 3.61
C ALA A 308 -0.22 3.52 4.86
N VAL A 309 0.97 3.97 5.28
CA VAL A 309 1.62 3.49 6.51
C VAL A 309 0.76 3.79 7.74
N ALA A 310 0.21 5.00 7.83
CA ALA A 310 -0.71 5.36 8.91
C ALA A 310 -1.98 4.49 8.88
N GLY A 311 -2.47 4.11 7.70
CA GLY A 311 -3.57 3.18 7.52
C GLY A 311 -3.27 1.78 8.05
N VAL A 312 -2.08 1.25 7.81
CA VAL A 312 -1.64 -0.05 8.37
C VAL A 312 -1.54 0.01 9.90
N VAL A 313 -1.01 1.11 10.43
CA VAL A 313 -0.97 1.34 11.89
C VAL A 313 -2.38 1.43 12.47
N LEU A 314 -3.26 2.18 11.82
CA LEU A 314 -4.66 2.30 12.21
C LEU A 314 -5.33 0.91 12.23
N LEU A 315 -5.19 0.14 11.15
CA LEU A 315 -5.70 -1.23 11.04
C LEU A 315 -5.22 -2.11 12.20
N ARG A 316 -3.93 -2.03 12.55
CA ARG A 316 -3.32 -2.79 13.65
C ARG A 316 -3.95 -2.49 15.01
N PHE A 317 -4.35 -1.23 15.24
CA PHE A 317 -4.90 -0.79 16.53
C PHE A 317 -6.43 -0.80 16.60
N THR A 318 -7.12 -1.07 15.49
CA THR A 318 -8.59 -1.13 15.47
C THR A 318 -9.11 -2.56 15.34
N VAL A 319 -8.61 -3.35 14.38
CA VAL A 319 -9.21 -4.65 14.08
C VAL A 319 -8.69 -5.77 15.00
N PRO A 320 -7.38 -6.06 15.08
CA PRO A 320 -6.89 -7.17 15.90
C PRO A 320 -7.33 -7.12 17.38
N PRO A 321 -7.34 -5.96 18.08
CA PRO A 321 -7.81 -5.92 19.46
C PRO A 321 -9.27 -6.35 19.67
N SER A 322 -10.10 -6.29 18.62
CA SER A 322 -11.50 -6.72 18.68
C SER A 322 -11.73 -8.15 18.21
N GLN A 323 -10.90 -8.64 17.30
CA GLN A 323 -11.08 -9.93 16.61
C GLN A 323 -10.17 -11.04 17.16
N ASP A 324 -9.01 -10.69 17.72
CA ASP A 324 -8.09 -11.62 18.38
C ASP A 324 -7.36 -10.91 19.54
N PRO A 325 -8.07 -10.61 20.64
CA PRO A 325 -7.54 -9.78 21.73
C PRO A 325 -6.30 -10.38 22.38
N GLY A 326 -5.22 -9.60 22.43
CA GLY A 326 -3.97 -9.99 23.10
C GLY A 326 -2.97 -10.74 22.20
N TYR A 327 -3.36 -11.14 20.99
CA TYR A 327 -2.44 -11.83 20.08
C TYR A 327 -1.38 -10.88 19.47
N GLN A 328 -0.14 -11.36 19.43
CA GLN A 328 0.99 -10.71 18.76
C GLN A 328 1.74 -11.75 17.93
N THR A 329 1.86 -11.49 16.64
CA THR A 329 2.70 -12.28 15.74
C THR A 329 4.16 -12.23 16.19
N PRO A 330 4.89 -13.36 16.10
CA PRO A 330 6.32 -13.40 16.40
C PRO A 330 7.11 -12.34 15.63
N ILE A 331 7.96 -11.58 16.33
CA ILE A 331 8.80 -10.53 15.73
C ILE A 331 9.60 -11.02 14.51
N PRO A 332 10.21 -12.24 14.51
CA PRO A 332 10.92 -12.74 13.33
C PRO A 332 10.03 -12.84 12.08
N PHE A 333 8.75 -13.19 12.24
CA PHE A 333 7.80 -13.25 11.12
C PHE A 333 7.51 -11.85 10.57
N VAL A 334 7.25 -10.86 11.43
CA VAL A 334 7.03 -9.47 11.01
C VAL A 334 8.25 -8.92 10.27
N VAL A 335 9.46 -9.18 10.77
CA VAL A 335 10.71 -8.84 10.08
C VAL A 335 10.80 -9.53 8.72
N GLY A 336 10.42 -10.81 8.64
CA GLY A 336 10.30 -11.57 7.40
C GLY A 336 9.35 -10.92 6.40
N CYS A 337 8.15 -10.50 6.82
CA CYS A 337 7.20 -9.76 5.99
C CYS A 337 7.80 -8.45 5.46
N VAL A 338 8.45 -7.66 6.32
CA VAL A 338 9.09 -6.39 5.90
C VAL A 338 10.18 -6.64 4.85
N ILE A 339 11.02 -7.67 5.05
CA ILE A 339 12.05 -8.06 4.08
C ILE A 339 11.39 -8.53 2.77
N GLY A 340 10.39 -9.40 2.85
CA GLY A 340 9.64 -9.92 1.71
C GLY A 340 9.03 -8.79 0.88
N VAL A 341 8.32 -7.86 1.51
CA VAL A 341 7.72 -6.68 0.85
C VAL A 341 8.80 -5.80 0.20
N ALA A 342 9.94 -5.59 0.86
CA ALA A 342 11.05 -4.84 0.28
C ALA A 342 11.65 -5.52 -0.95
N LEU A 343 11.81 -6.85 -0.92
CA LEU A 343 12.30 -7.64 -2.05
C LEU A 343 11.30 -7.65 -3.21
N LEU A 344 10.01 -7.88 -2.94
CA LEU A 344 8.94 -7.81 -3.93
C LEU A 344 8.90 -6.42 -4.59
N GLY A 345 9.00 -5.36 -3.78
CA GLY A 345 9.08 -3.99 -4.28
C GLY A 345 10.32 -3.73 -5.14
N LEU A 346 11.48 -4.25 -4.74
CA LEU A 346 12.72 -4.16 -5.51
C LEU A 346 12.58 -4.86 -6.88
N VAL A 347 12.10 -6.10 -6.88
CA VAL A 347 11.89 -6.89 -8.11
C VAL A 347 10.86 -6.21 -9.01
N ALA A 348 9.72 -5.80 -8.45
CA ALA A 348 8.65 -5.14 -9.20
C ALA A 348 9.12 -3.84 -9.88
N LEU A 349 9.89 -3.01 -9.17
CA LEU A 349 10.22 -1.66 -9.63
C LEU A 349 11.57 -1.56 -10.34
N ARG A 350 12.47 -2.54 -10.17
CA ARG A 350 13.82 -2.52 -10.76
C ARG A 350 14.10 -3.65 -11.74
N VAL A 351 13.57 -4.85 -11.50
CA VAL A 351 13.92 -6.05 -12.28
C VAL A 351 12.92 -6.32 -13.41
N LEU A 352 11.61 -6.33 -13.13
CA LEU A 352 10.59 -6.74 -14.12
C LEU A 352 10.56 -5.85 -15.36
N PRO A 353 10.34 -6.39 -16.57
CA PRO A 353 10.50 -5.62 -17.81
C PRO A 353 9.63 -4.36 -17.84
N PRO A 354 10.09 -3.28 -18.51
CA PRO A 354 9.27 -2.12 -18.79
C PRO A 354 7.98 -2.49 -19.52
N ARG A 355 7.00 -1.60 -19.51
CA ARG A 355 5.77 -1.79 -20.29
C ARG A 355 6.08 -2.03 -21.76
N THR A 356 5.69 -3.19 -22.26
CA THR A 356 5.65 -3.50 -23.68
C THR A 356 4.21 -3.79 -24.08
N VAL A 357 3.70 -3.07 -25.08
CA VAL A 357 2.46 -3.43 -25.75
C VAL A 357 2.84 -4.12 -27.05
N HIS A 358 2.74 -5.44 -27.08
CA HIS A 358 2.82 -6.20 -28.33
C HIS A 358 1.40 -6.56 -28.76
N ARG A 359 0.95 -5.97 -29.87
CA ARG A 359 -0.27 -6.37 -30.57
C ARG A 359 0.17 -7.02 -31.86
N THR A 360 -0.17 -8.28 -32.05
CA THR A 360 0.42 -9.10 -33.10
C THR A 360 -0.54 -9.30 -34.28
N GLN A 361 -1.81 -9.62 -34.01
CA GLN A 361 -2.78 -9.96 -35.05
C GLN A 361 -4.19 -9.46 -34.73
N ARG A 362 -5.06 -9.32 -35.75
CA ARG A 362 -6.48 -8.96 -35.58
C ARG A 362 -7.33 -10.24 -35.59
N PHE A 363 -8.01 -10.52 -34.49
CA PHE A 363 -9.04 -11.55 -34.44
C PHE A 363 -10.24 -11.08 -33.60
N PRO A 364 -11.47 -11.53 -33.89
CA PRO A 364 -12.66 -11.12 -33.17
C PRO A 364 -12.60 -11.63 -31.73
N VAL A 365 -12.84 -10.74 -30.78
CA VAL A 365 -12.97 -11.09 -29.35
C VAL A 365 -14.41 -10.77 -28.95
N PRO A 366 -15.29 -11.77 -28.87
CA PRO A 366 -16.71 -11.51 -28.65
C PRO A 366 -17.00 -11.04 -27.21
N LEU A 367 -17.55 -9.83 -27.09
CA LEU A 367 -17.81 -9.17 -25.81
C LEU A 367 -18.67 -10.00 -24.82
N PRO A 368 -19.77 -10.67 -25.23
CA PRO A 368 -20.60 -11.44 -24.29
C PRO A 368 -19.81 -12.54 -23.58
N TRP A 369 -18.88 -13.18 -24.29
CA TRP A 369 -18.03 -14.22 -23.71
C TRP A 369 -17.03 -13.65 -22.71
N LEU A 370 -16.53 -12.43 -22.90
CA LEU A 370 -15.66 -11.79 -21.90
C LEU A 370 -16.42 -11.46 -20.61
N TYR A 371 -17.65 -10.95 -20.72
CA TYR A 371 -18.51 -10.72 -19.55
C TYR A 371 -18.77 -12.04 -18.81
N ALA A 372 -19.24 -13.07 -19.52
CA ALA A 372 -19.58 -14.36 -18.93
C ALA A 372 -18.34 -15.07 -18.33
N ALA A 373 -17.23 -15.13 -19.07
CA ALA A 373 -16.03 -15.82 -18.61
C ALA A 373 -15.40 -15.15 -17.38
N SER A 374 -15.33 -13.81 -17.35
CA SER A 374 -14.77 -13.09 -16.19
C SER A 374 -15.69 -13.15 -14.97
N PHE A 375 -17.02 -13.13 -15.18
CA PHE A 375 -18.00 -13.38 -14.14
C PHE A 375 -17.83 -14.78 -13.54
N SER A 376 -17.85 -15.82 -14.38
CA SER A 376 -17.72 -17.21 -13.94
C SER A 376 -16.39 -17.47 -13.26
N ALA A 377 -15.28 -16.99 -13.82
CA ALA A 377 -13.96 -17.14 -13.21
C ALA A 377 -13.89 -16.50 -11.81
N SER A 378 -14.49 -15.32 -11.64
CA SER A 378 -14.51 -14.63 -10.34
C SER A 378 -15.32 -15.38 -9.30
N VAL A 379 -16.52 -15.86 -9.67
CA VAL A 379 -17.36 -16.68 -8.78
C VAL A 379 -16.65 -17.98 -8.42
N SER A 380 -16.11 -18.69 -9.41
CA SER A 380 -15.42 -19.95 -9.21
C SER A 380 -14.21 -19.81 -8.29
N VAL A 381 -13.32 -18.84 -8.55
CA VAL A 381 -12.15 -18.63 -7.70
C VAL A 381 -12.56 -18.29 -6.28
N LEU A 382 -13.49 -17.35 -6.08
CA LEU A 382 -13.88 -16.91 -4.73
C LEU A 382 -14.59 -18.01 -3.92
N TRP A 383 -15.46 -18.82 -4.53
CA TRP A 383 -16.10 -19.93 -3.82
C TRP A 383 -15.18 -21.12 -3.57
N LEU A 384 -14.14 -21.29 -4.40
CA LEU A 384 -13.10 -22.27 -4.14
C LEU A 384 -12.19 -21.83 -2.99
N THR A 385 -11.92 -20.53 -2.85
CA THR A 385 -10.94 -20.03 -1.87
C THR A 385 -11.54 -19.55 -0.54
N PHE A 386 -12.80 -19.11 -0.52
CA PHE A 386 -13.49 -18.66 0.69
C PHE A 386 -14.56 -19.67 1.13
N ARG A 387 -14.86 -19.67 2.43
CA ARG A 387 -16.03 -20.37 2.96
C ARG A 387 -17.32 -19.80 2.35
N SER A 388 -18.29 -20.66 2.06
CA SER A 388 -19.55 -20.24 1.44
C SER A 388 -20.71 -21.10 1.91
N PHE A 389 -21.92 -20.55 1.84
CA PHE A 389 -23.18 -21.19 2.20
C PHE A 389 -23.19 -21.78 3.62
N GLY A 390 -22.50 -21.10 4.55
CA GLY A 390 -22.41 -21.53 5.95
C GLY A 390 -21.39 -22.65 6.20
N SER A 391 -20.55 -23.00 5.22
CA SER A 391 -19.44 -23.93 5.44
C SER A 391 -18.44 -23.36 6.46
N SER A 392 -17.78 -24.24 7.21
CA SER A 392 -16.68 -23.85 8.10
C SER A 392 -15.38 -23.57 7.33
N GLN A 393 -15.23 -24.16 6.15
CA GLN A 393 -14.00 -24.13 5.35
C GLN A 393 -14.30 -23.97 3.85
N PRO A 394 -13.31 -23.56 3.03
CA PRO A 394 -13.48 -23.37 1.59
C PRO A 394 -13.97 -24.62 0.87
N ALA A 395 -14.89 -24.44 -0.08
CA ALA A 395 -15.48 -25.51 -0.89
C ALA A 395 -15.95 -26.76 -0.11
N PHE A 396 -16.41 -26.59 1.14
CA PHE A 396 -16.88 -27.68 2.01
C PHE A 396 -15.82 -28.76 2.32
N THR A 397 -14.54 -28.41 2.21
CA THR A 397 -13.42 -29.33 2.49
C THR A 397 -13.02 -29.31 3.96
N HIS A 398 -12.16 -30.25 4.38
CA HIS A 398 -11.65 -30.31 5.76
C HIS A 398 -10.13 -30.46 5.82
N GLY A 399 -9.47 -29.59 6.59
CA GLY A 399 -8.04 -29.70 6.92
C GLY A 399 -7.15 -29.67 5.68
N ALA A 400 -6.38 -30.73 5.44
CA ALA A 400 -5.47 -30.79 4.29
C ALA A 400 -6.19 -30.89 2.93
N GLU A 401 -7.45 -31.34 2.91
CA GLU A 401 -8.23 -31.44 1.68
C GLU A 401 -8.51 -30.06 1.05
N ALA A 402 -8.43 -28.98 1.84
CA ALA A 402 -8.56 -27.61 1.36
C ALA A 402 -7.49 -27.22 0.32
N LEU A 403 -6.39 -27.97 0.21
CA LEU A 403 -5.41 -27.77 -0.86
C LEU A 403 -5.97 -28.09 -2.25
N VAL A 404 -6.95 -29.00 -2.37
CA VAL A 404 -7.56 -29.35 -3.65
C VAL A 404 -8.30 -28.14 -4.26
N PRO A 405 -9.24 -27.47 -3.57
CA PRO A 405 -9.89 -26.28 -4.10
C PRO A 405 -8.93 -25.10 -4.29
N MET A 406 -7.88 -24.96 -3.47
CA MET A 406 -6.82 -23.96 -3.71
C MET A 406 -6.13 -24.19 -5.07
N VAL A 407 -5.65 -25.40 -5.32
CA VAL A 407 -5.00 -25.74 -6.60
C VAL A 407 -5.96 -25.53 -7.77
N MET A 408 -7.24 -25.90 -7.63
CA MET A 408 -8.26 -25.63 -8.65
C MET A 408 -8.45 -24.13 -8.91
N ALA A 409 -8.44 -23.30 -7.86
CA ALA A 409 -8.52 -21.85 -8.00
C ALA A 409 -7.33 -21.29 -8.79
N LEU A 410 -6.11 -21.76 -8.52
CA LEU A 410 -4.91 -21.39 -9.27
C LEU A 410 -4.98 -21.83 -10.74
N VAL A 411 -5.53 -23.01 -11.02
CA VAL A 411 -5.75 -23.49 -12.40
C VAL A 411 -6.73 -22.58 -13.14
N VAL A 412 -7.89 -22.28 -12.53
CA VAL A 412 -8.90 -21.38 -13.12
C VAL A 412 -8.30 -19.98 -13.36
N LEU A 413 -7.57 -19.44 -12.38
CA LEU A 413 -6.89 -18.15 -12.51
C LEU A 413 -5.83 -18.17 -13.62
N SER A 414 -5.02 -19.22 -13.71
CA SER A 414 -3.96 -19.37 -14.72
C SER A 414 -4.54 -19.44 -16.13
N ILE A 415 -5.60 -20.23 -16.33
CA ILE A 415 -6.33 -20.32 -17.60
C ILE A 415 -6.92 -18.96 -17.96
N SER A 416 -7.55 -18.28 -16.99
CA SER A 416 -8.18 -16.97 -17.19
C SER A 416 -7.15 -15.91 -17.59
N VAL A 417 -5.99 -15.89 -16.94
CA VAL A 417 -4.87 -14.99 -17.28
C VAL A 417 -4.30 -15.32 -18.66
N ALA A 418 -4.10 -16.60 -18.99
CA ALA A 418 -3.61 -17.02 -20.31
C ALA A 418 -4.58 -16.60 -21.43
N ALA A 419 -5.87 -16.89 -21.26
CA ALA A 419 -6.92 -16.50 -22.19
C ALA A 419 -7.02 -14.97 -22.34
N LEU A 420 -6.95 -14.23 -21.23
CA LEU A 420 -6.97 -12.76 -21.26
C LEU A 420 -5.74 -12.20 -21.98
N ARG A 421 -4.54 -12.75 -21.74
CA ARG A 421 -3.31 -12.32 -22.43
C ARG A 421 -3.38 -12.59 -23.93
N TYR A 422 -3.91 -13.75 -24.32
CA TYR A 422 -4.16 -14.07 -25.71
C TYR A 422 -5.13 -13.06 -26.34
N CYS A 423 -6.34 -12.90 -25.78
CA CYS A 423 -7.35 -11.98 -26.31
C CYS A 423 -6.88 -10.51 -26.34
N ALA A 424 -6.15 -10.07 -25.32
CA ALA A 424 -5.63 -8.69 -25.23
C ALA A 424 -4.51 -8.39 -26.24
N ALA A 425 -3.86 -9.41 -26.81
CA ALA A 425 -2.91 -9.25 -27.91
C ALA A 425 -3.59 -8.89 -29.24
N SER A 426 -4.91 -9.08 -29.35
CA SER A 426 -5.67 -8.72 -30.55
C SER A 426 -5.63 -7.21 -30.81
N THR A 427 -5.40 -6.81 -32.05
CA THR A 427 -5.54 -5.40 -32.47
C THR A 427 -6.99 -4.91 -32.40
N ALA A 428 -7.97 -5.82 -32.35
CA ALA A 428 -9.38 -5.51 -32.14
C ALA A 428 -9.70 -5.13 -30.67
N TRP A 429 -8.74 -5.27 -29.74
CA TRP A 429 -8.97 -4.97 -28.33
C TRP A 429 -9.22 -3.48 -28.08
N THR A 430 -10.41 -3.17 -27.59
CA THR A 430 -10.88 -1.82 -27.28
C THR A 430 -11.17 -1.63 -25.79
N ARG A 431 -11.51 -0.40 -25.39
CA ARG A 431 -11.97 -0.10 -24.02
C ARG A 431 -13.23 -0.88 -23.63
N ARG A 432 -14.12 -1.20 -24.58
CA ARG A 432 -15.31 -2.04 -24.32
C ARG A 432 -14.93 -3.46 -23.88
N HIS A 433 -13.90 -4.05 -24.49
CA HIS A 433 -13.39 -5.37 -24.07
C HIS A 433 -12.79 -5.33 -22.66
N THR A 434 -12.11 -4.23 -22.33
CA THR A 434 -11.56 -4.02 -20.98
C THR A 434 -12.68 -3.84 -19.95
N LEU A 435 -13.73 -3.09 -20.31
CA LEU A 435 -14.94 -2.97 -19.50
C LEU A 435 -15.66 -4.31 -19.36
N ALA A 436 -15.69 -5.14 -20.40
CA ALA A 436 -16.32 -6.45 -20.35
C ALA A 436 -15.68 -7.38 -19.32
N VAL A 437 -14.35 -7.43 -19.30
CA VAL A 437 -13.59 -8.22 -18.33
C VAL A 437 -13.76 -7.68 -16.90
N VAL A 438 -13.59 -6.37 -16.70
CA VAL A 438 -13.69 -5.79 -15.35
C VAL A 438 -15.13 -5.79 -14.84
N GLY A 439 -16.09 -5.51 -15.71
CA GLY A 439 -17.51 -5.48 -15.37
C GLY A 439 -18.03 -6.88 -15.03
N GLY A 440 -17.73 -7.89 -15.85
CA GLY A 440 -18.07 -9.27 -15.54
C GLY A 440 -17.41 -9.75 -14.25
N ALA A 441 -16.11 -9.48 -14.07
CA ALA A 441 -15.40 -9.83 -12.84
C ALA A 441 -15.99 -9.16 -11.59
N LEU A 442 -16.31 -7.86 -11.66
CA LEU A 442 -16.85 -7.10 -10.52
C LEU A 442 -18.27 -7.58 -10.14
N ILE A 443 -19.12 -7.88 -11.13
CA ILE A 443 -20.44 -8.46 -10.86
C ILE A 443 -20.29 -9.86 -10.27
N GLY A 444 -19.40 -10.69 -10.81
CA GLY A 444 -19.13 -12.04 -10.29
C GLY A 444 -18.61 -12.02 -8.87
N HIS A 445 -17.73 -11.06 -8.56
CA HIS A 445 -17.26 -10.78 -7.21
C HIS A 445 -18.39 -10.47 -6.22
N THR A 446 -19.30 -9.54 -6.56
CA THR A 446 -20.42 -9.20 -5.66
C THR A 446 -21.39 -10.36 -5.51
N VAL A 447 -21.65 -11.10 -6.59
CA VAL A 447 -22.49 -12.32 -6.53
C VAL A 447 -21.84 -13.40 -5.67
N ALA A 448 -20.52 -13.58 -5.77
CA ALA A 448 -19.82 -14.54 -4.93
C ALA A 448 -19.98 -14.20 -3.44
N GLY A 449 -19.91 -12.90 -3.09
CA GLY A 449 -20.15 -12.39 -1.74
C GLY A 449 -21.49 -12.81 -1.14
N ILE A 450 -22.56 -12.90 -1.94
CA ILE A 450 -23.89 -13.36 -1.48
C ILE A 450 -23.81 -14.77 -0.89
N GLY A 451 -23.00 -15.65 -1.51
CA GLY A 451 -22.78 -17.01 -1.04
C GLY A 451 -21.81 -17.08 0.14
N ILE A 452 -20.81 -16.19 0.19
CA ILE A 452 -19.76 -16.20 1.23
C ILE A 452 -20.31 -15.73 2.59
N TRP A 453 -21.21 -14.74 2.58
CA TRP A 453 -21.73 -14.13 3.80
C TRP A 453 -23.14 -14.65 4.16
N SER A 454 -23.42 -14.83 5.45
CA SER A 454 -24.58 -15.57 5.95
C SER A 454 -25.77 -14.72 6.39
N GLY A 455 -25.66 -13.38 6.44
CA GLY A 455 -26.73 -12.49 6.88
C GLY A 455 -27.72 -12.12 5.77
N ASP A 456 -29.03 -12.23 6.04
CA ASP A 456 -30.07 -11.95 5.05
C ASP A 456 -30.07 -10.47 4.60
N THR A 457 -29.77 -9.55 5.52
CA THR A 457 -29.64 -8.12 5.20
C THR A 457 -28.47 -7.88 4.25
N GLU A 458 -27.33 -8.52 4.50
CA GLU A 458 -26.13 -8.44 3.69
C GLU A 458 -26.37 -9.04 2.30
N ARG A 459 -27.03 -10.19 2.23
CA ARG A 459 -27.40 -10.83 0.95
C ARG A 459 -28.29 -9.95 0.09
N VAL A 460 -29.31 -9.33 0.68
CA VAL A 460 -30.19 -8.39 -0.03
C VAL A 460 -29.41 -7.15 -0.48
N ALA A 461 -28.57 -6.58 0.38
CA ALA A 461 -27.74 -5.43 0.04
C ALA A 461 -26.78 -5.74 -1.11
N LEU A 462 -26.11 -6.90 -1.09
CA LEU A 462 -25.22 -7.35 -2.15
C LEU A 462 -25.96 -7.62 -3.46
N ALA A 463 -27.17 -8.18 -3.41
CA ALA A 463 -28.00 -8.34 -4.60
C ALA A 463 -28.33 -6.99 -5.25
N VAL A 464 -28.69 -5.98 -4.44
CA VAL A 464 -28.91 -4.61 -4.93
C VAL A 464 -27.62 -4.01 -5.52
N ILE A 465 -26.48 -4.16 -4.84
CA ILE A 465 -25.18 -3.68 -5.34
C ILE A 465 -24.80 -4.35 -6.65
N ALA A 466 -25.04 -5.66 -6.81
CA ALA A 466 -24.77 -6.39 -8.04
C ALA A 466 -25.62 -5.85 -9.21
N VAL A 467 -26.91 -5.61 -8.98
CA VAL A 467 -27.82 -5.00 -9.97
C VAL A 467 -27.37 -3.60 -10.35
N VAL A 468 -27.06 -2.74 -9.37
CA VAL A 468 -26.56 -1.38 -9.62
C VAL A 468 -25.26 -1.42 -10.43
N THR A 469 -24.34 -2.31 -10.07
CA THR A 469 -23.08 -2.50 -10.79
C THR A 469 -23.33 -2.94 -12.23
N ALA A 470 -24.22 -3.91 -12.46
CA ALA A 470 -24.60 -4.35 -13.80
C ALA A 470 -25.20 -3.22 -14.65
N VAL A 471 -26.07 -2.38 -14.05
CA VAL A 471 -26.64 -1.21 -14.73
C VAL A 471 -25.55 -0.19 -15.08
N LEU A 472 -24.61 0.09 -14.16
CA LEU A 472 -23.51 1.02 -14.43
C LEU A 472 -22.58 0.51 -15.53
N VAL A 473 -22.25 -0.78 -15.50
CA VAL A 473 -21.45 -1.45 -16.54
C VAL A 473 -22.15 -1.37 -17.89
N TYR A 474 -23.45 -1.69 -17.94
CA TYR A 474 -24.25 -1.59 -19.16
C TYR A 474 -24.32 -0.16 -19.72
N ARG A 475 -24.55 0.85 -18.85
CA ARG A 475 -24.54 2.26 -19.26
C ARG A 475 -23.16 2.66 -19.77
N GLY A 476 -22.09 2.25 -19.07
CA GLY A 476 -20.71 2.46 -19.50
C GLY A 476 -20.45 1.89 -20.89
N ASP A 477 -20.89 0.65 -21.15
CA ASP A 477 -20.72 -0.01 -22.43
C ASP A 477 -21.45 0.73 -23.56
N ARG A 478 -22.70 1.13 -23.33
CA ARG A 478 -23.49 1.95 -24.28
C ARG A 478 -22.85 3.29 -24.59
N THR A 479 -22.28 3.97 -23.60
CA THR A 479 -21.59 5.25 -23.83
C THR A 479 -20.29 5.09 -24.63
N MET A 480 -19.64 3.94 -24.54
CA MET A 480 -18.43 3.63 -25.32
C MET A 480 -18.74 3.16 -26.75
N ASP A 481 -19.97 2.72 -27.00
CA ASP A 481 -20.47 2.32 -28.33
C ASP A 481 -20.97 3.51 -29.16
N ALA A 482 -21.43 4.59 -28.50
CA ALA A 482 -21.93 5.76 -29.19
C ALA A 482 -20.84 6.36 -30.11
N PRO A 483 -21.07 6.48 -31.44
CA PRO A 483 -20.10 7.08 -32.34
C PRO A 483 -19.80 8.49 -31.85
N SER A 484 -18.52 8.82 -31.72
CA SER A 484 -18.06 10.13 -31.31
C SER A 484 -18.71 11.19 -32.19
N ARG A 485 -19.74 11.87 -31.67
CA ARG A 485 -20.31 13.07 -32.28
C ARG A 485 -19.30 14.21 -32.14
N SER A 486 -18.20 14.14 -32.89
CA SER A 486 -17.35 15.29 -33.15
C SER A 486 -17.98 16.08 -34.29
N THR A 487 -18.79 17.07 -33.90
CA THR A 487 -18.74 18.44 -34.43
C THR A 487 -18.03 18.62 -35.77
N THR A 488 -18.67 18.22 -36.87
CA THR A 488 -18.45 18.89 -38.16
C THR A 488 -19.15 20.23 -38.07
N ARG A 489 -18.50 21.21 -37.45
CA ARG A 489 -18.85 22.61 -37.68
C ARG A 489 -18.37 22.91 -39.09
N THR A 490 -19.23 22.65 -40.06
CA THR A 490 -19.14 23.17 -41.42
C THR A 490 -18.87 24.67 -41.30
N GLN A 491 -17.65 25.10 -41.59
CA GLN A 491 -17.44 26.49 -41.96
C GLN A 491 -18.20 26.72 -43.26
N PRO A 492 -19.05 27.76 -43.36
CA PRO A 492 -19.63 28.13 -44.63
C PRO A 492 -18.48 28.55 -45.55
N VAL A 493 -18.40 27.89 -46.71
CA VAL A 493 -17.58 28.33 -47.83
C VAL A 493 -18.04 29.75 -48.19
N GLY A 494 -17.22 30.74 -47.87
CA GLY A 494 -17.38 32.09 -48.38
C GLY A 494 -17.07 32.09 -49.86
N GLN A 495 -18.11 32.02 -50.69
CA GLN A 495 -18.06 32.54 -52.05
C GLN A 495 -17.68 34.01 -51.98
N THR A 496 -16.57 34.39 -52.62
CA THR A 496 -16.39 35.75 -53.13
C THR A 496 -15.97 35.63 -54.59
N SER A 497 -16.93 35.94 -55.43
CA SER A 497 -16.81 36.26 -56.84
C SER A 497 -16.05 37.57 -57.05
N GLN A 498 -15.23 37.58 -58.12
CA GLN A 498 -14.92 38.72 -59.00
C GLN A 498 -14.36 40.02 -58.40
N SER A 499 -13.09 40.29 -58.70
CA SER A 499 -12.66 41.43 -59.53
C SER A 499 -11.23 41.21 -60.02
#